data_AF-A0A968UKJ0-F1
#
_entry.id   AF-A0A968UKJ0-F1
#
_cell.length_a   1.000
_cell.length_b   1.000
_cell.length_c   1.000
_cell.angle_alpha   90.00
_cell.angle_beta   90.00
_cell.angle_gamma   90.00
#
_symmetry.space_group_name_H-M   'P 1'
#
loop_
_entity.id
_entity.type
_entity.pdbx_description
1 polymer ?
#
loop_
_entity_poly.entity_id
_entity_poly.type
_entity_poly.pdbx_seq_one_letter_code
_entity_poly.pdbx_strand_id
1 'polypeptide(L)' 'TDPDKVYAAEELASGETVLFAACGITPGTLMNGVRFFKDGARTQSLVISSQSKTARFVDTVHMLNQPKSLQLR' A
#
# COMPACT_ATOMS: atom_id res chain seq x y z
N THR A 1 0.55 0.62 -35.30
CA THR A 1 0.29 0.11 -33.95
C THR A 1 -0.30 -1.27 -34.10
N ASP A 2 0.27 -2.26 -33.40
CA ASP A 2 -0.26 -3.62 -33.37
C ASP A 2 -1.16 -3.74 -32.12
N PRO A 3 -2.49 -3.85 -32.27
CA PRO A 3 -3.41 -3.95 -31.13
C PRO A 3 -3.32 -5.30 -30.40
N ASP A 4 -2.74 -6.33 -31.03
CA ASP A 4 -2.66 -7.69 -30.47
C ASP A 4 -1.31 -7.97 -29.78
N LYS A 5 -0.44 -6.96 -29.69
CA LYS A 5 0.87 -7.10 -29.05
C LYS A 5 0.71 -7.50 -27.58
N VAL A 6 1.42 -8.55 -27.18
CA VAL A 6 1.63 -8.92 -25.77
C VAL A 6 2.81 -8.11 -25.22
N TYR A 7 2.59 -7.44 -24.09
CA TYR A 7 3.60 -6.60 -23.44
C TYR A 7 4.19 -7.31 -22.21
N ALA A 8 5.51 -7.26 -22.07
CA ALA A 8 6.18 -7.61 -20.82
C ALA A 8 5.97 -6.51 -19.76
N ALA A 9 6.20 -6.83 -18.49
CA ALA A 9 6.00 -5.87 -17.39
C ALA A 9 6.92 -4.63 -17.53
N GLU A 10 8.13 -4.82 -18.03
CA GLU A 10 9.12 -3.76 -18.28
C GLU A 10 8.71 -2.84 -19.44
N GLU A 11 7.84 -3.31 -20.33
CA GLU A 11 7.27 -2.47 -21.40
C GLU A 11 6.08 -1.65 -20.90
N LEU A 12 5.33 -2.19 -19.93
CA LEU A 12 4.21 -1.49 -19.30
C LEU A 12 4.67 -0.46 -18.25
N ALA A 13 5.77 -0.76 -17.56
CA ALA A 13 6.37 0.08 -16.53
C ALA A 13 7.84 0.37 -16.86
N SER A 14 8.09 1.05 -17.97
CA SER A 14 9.41 1.21 -18.60
C SER A 14 10.31 2.31 -18.01
N GLY A 15 9.95 2.88 -16.86
CA GLY A 15 10.76 3.92 -16.22
C GLY A 15 12.03 3.35 -15.59
N GLU A 16 13.12 4.11 -15.60
CA GLU A 16 14.37 3.72 -14.91
C GLU A 16 14.15 3.48 -13.41
N THR A 17 13.21 4.23 -12.81
CA THR A 17 12.75 4.05 -11.43
C THR A 17 11.23 3.94 -11.41
N VAL A 18 10.73 2.88 -10.78
CA VAL A 18 9.30 2.58 -10.63
C VAL A 18 8.95 2.52 -9.14
N LEU A 19 7.84 3.17 -8.80
CA LEU A 19 7.25 3.15 -7.46
C LEU A 19 5.83 2.62 -7.55
N PHE A 20 5.47 1.73 -6.64
CA PHE A 20 4.11 1.25 -6.45
C PHE A 20 3.71 1.48 -4.99
N ALA A 21 2.52 2.03 -4.77
CA ALA A 21 1.94 2.20 -3.45
C ALA A 21 0.46 1.80 -3.50
N ALA A 22 0.06 0.92 -2.59
CA ALA A 22 -1.33 0.53 -2.41
C ALA A 22 -1.70 0.52 -0.93
N CYS A 23 -2.97 0.76 -0.63
CA CYS A 23 -3.53 0.71 0.72
C CYS A 23 -4.85 -0.07 0.69
N GLY A 24 -5.05 -0.97 1.65
CA GLY A 24 -6.28 -1.74 1.75
C GLY A 24 -7.48 -0.87 2.15
N ILE A 25 -8.52 -0.86 1.32
CA ILE A 25 -9.82 -0.25 1.68
C ILE A 25 -10.65 -1.23 2.49
N THR A 26 -10.88 -2.42 1.95
CA THR A 26 -11.50 -3.57 2.61
C THR A 26 -10.45 -4.67 2.87
N PRO A 27 -10.69 -5.62 3.79
CA PRO A 27 -9.76 -6.72 4.01
C PRO A 27 -9.55 -7.54 2.72
N GLY A 28 -8.29 -7.77 2.37
CA GLY A 28 -7.90 -8.59 1.25
C GLY A 28 -6.67 -9.44 1.58
N THR A 29 -6.20 -10.20 0.60
CA THR A 29 -5.09 -11.14 0.77
C THR A 29 -3.79 -10.47 1.20
N LEU A 30 -3.48 -9.29 0.65
CA LEU A 30 -2.20 -8.61 0.89
C LEU A 30 -2.24 -7.61 2.05
N MET A 31 -3.39 -6.99 2.29
CA MET A 31 -3.51 -5.88 3.23
C MET A 31 -4.87 -5.94 3.92
N ASN A 32 -4.88 -5.63 5.22
CA ASN A 32 -6.11 -5.32 5.94
C ASN A 32 -6.75 -4.04 5.39
N GLY A 33 -8.07 -3.99 5.45
CA GLY A 33 -8.83 -2.77 5.14
C GLY A 33 -8.65 -1.69 6.21
N VAL A 34 -9.20 -0.51 5.92
CA VAL A 34 -9.26 0.59 6.88
C VAL A 34 -10.12 0.17 8.07
N ARG A 35 -9.56 0.28 9.28
CA ARG A 35 -10.27 0.01 10.53
C ARG A 35 -10.40 1.30 11.33
N PHE A 36 -11.63 1.76 11.52
CA PHE A 36 -11.93 2.90 12.38
C PHE A 36 -12.06 2.44 13.83
N PHE A 37 -11.57 3.25 14.76
CA PHE A 37 -11.74 3.05 16.19
C PHE A 37 -11.97 4.41 16.88
N LYS A 38 -12.30 4.37 18.17
CA LYS A 38 -12.51 5.60 18.94
C LYS A 38 -11.23 6.44 18.91
N ASP A 39 -11.32 7.64 18.35
CA ASP A 39 -10.21 8.61 18.21
C ASP A 39 -9.17 8.31 17.11
N GLY A 40 -9.45 7.40 16.17
CA GLY A 40 -8.52 7.16 15.07
C GLY A 40 -8.92 6.16 14.00
N ALA A 41 -7.97 5.86 13.13
CA ALA A 41 -8.09 4.83 12.10
C ALA A 41 -6.76 4.08 11.94
N ARG A 42 -6.81 2.83 11.49
CA ARG A 42 -5.63 2.02 11.16
C ARG A 42 -5.68 1.57 9.71
N THR A 43 -4.60 1.78 8.99
CA THR A 43 -4.45 1.41 7.58
C THR A 43 -3.25 0.50 7.40
N GLN A 44 -3.30 -0.39 6.41
CA GLN A 44 -2.15 -1.18 6.00
C GLN A 44 -1.88 -0.96 4.52
N SER A 45 -0.62 -0.63 4.20
CA SER A 45 -0.17 -0.31 2.86
C SER A 45 0.99 -1.21 2.43
N LEU A 46 1.14 -1.40 1.12
CA LEU A 46 2.30 -2.02 0.49
C LEU A 46 2.97 -0.98 -0.40
N VAL A 47 4.25 -0.71 -0.14
CA VAL A 47 5.09 0.20 -0.93
C VAL A 47 6.23 -0.58 -1.54
N ILE A 48 6.39 -0.52 -2.87
CA ILE A 48 7.46 -1.18 -3.62
C ILE A 48 8.24 -0.13 -4.40
N SER A 49 9.57 -0.25 -4.40
CA SER A 49 10.46 0.67 -5.10
C SER A 49 11.55 -0.11 -5.82
N SER A 50 11.68 0.10 -7.14
CA SER A 50 12.75 -0.54 -7.93
C SER A 50 14.13 0.02 -7.58
N GLN A 51 14.22 1.32 -7.29
CA GLN A 51 15.47 2.00 -6.93
C GLN A 51 16.05 1.47 -5.62
N SER A 52 15.23 1.36 -4.57
CA SER A 52 15.69 0.83 -3.28
C SER A 52 15.69 -0.70 -3.21
N LYS A 53 15.08 -1.37 -4.20
CA LYS A 53 14.82 -2.82 -4.21
C LYS A 53 14.12 -3.30 -2.93
N THR A 54 13.15 -2.54 -2.44
CA THR A 54 12.39 -2.88 -1.23
C THR A 54 10.91 -3.05 -1.49
N ALA A 55 10.30 -3.99 -0.78
CA ALA A 55 8.86 -4.09 -0.57
C ALA A 55 8.60 -3.87 0.93
N ARG A 56 7.76 -2.89 1.27
CA ARG A 56 7.50 -2.46 2.63
C ARG A 56 6.02 -2.56 2.92
N PHE A 57 5.67 -3.40 3.88
CA PHE A 57 4.36 -3.31 4.52
C PHE A 57 4.40 -2.21 5.57
N VAL A 58 3.49 -1.25 5.45
CA VAL A 58 3.40 -0.10 6.35
C VAL A 58 2.06 -0.18 7.07
N ASP A 59 2.11 -0.47 8.36
CA ASP A 59 0.95 -0.45 9.24
C ASP A 59 0.95 0.86 10.02
N THR A 60 -0.10 1.66 9.86
CA THR A 60 -0.17 3.02 10.39
C THR A 60 -1.41 3.21 11.23
N VAL A 61 -1.21 3.68 12.46
CA VAL A 61 -2.27 4.15 13.34
C VAL A 61 -2.36 5.67 13.22
N HIS A 62 -3.45 6.15 12.64
CA HIS A 62 -3.79 7.56 12.51
C HIS A 62 -4.54 8.00 13.77
N MET A 63 -3.89 8.82 14.61
CA MET A 63 -4.49 9.38 15.82
C MET A 63 -5.17 10.70 15.47
N LEU A 64 -6.50 10.70 15.39
CA LEU A 64 -7.28 11.90 15.01
C LEU A 64 -7.56 12.81 16.22
N ASN A 65 -7.69 12.22 17.42
CA ASN A 65 -7.72 12.94 18.70
C ASN A 65 -6.62 12.39 19.63
N GLN A 66 -6.76 12.56 20.94
CA GLN A 66 -5.91 11.91 21.95
C GLN A 66 -6.50 10.53 22.32
N PRO A 67 -6.09 9.42 21.67
CA PRO A 67 -6.58 8.10 22.02
C PRO A 67 -6.14 7.72 23.43
N LYS A 68 -7.09 7.27 24.26
CA LYS A 68 -6.79 6.77 25.61
C LYS A 68 -6.08 5.41 25.61
N SER A 69 -6.14 4.69 24.49
CA SER A 69 -5.54 3.36 24.32
C SER A 69 -5.11 3.14 22.88
N LEU A 70 -3.94 2.54 22.68
CA LEU A 70 -3.41 2.17 21.36
C LEU A 70 -3.22 0.65 21.30
N GLN A 71 -3.86 0.01 20.33
CA GLN A 71 -3.70 -1.41 20.08
C GLN A 71 -2.51 -1.65 19.16
N LEU A 72 -1.47 -2.29 19.68
CA LEU A 72 -0.26 -2.62 18.93
C LEU A 72 -0.51 -3.69 17.85
N ARG A 73 -1.49 -4.59 18.06
CA ARG A 73 -1.89 -5.61 17.10
C ARG A 73 -3.39 -5.63 16.94
#